data_AF-A0A8T3NDY5-F1
#
_entry.id   AF-A0A8T3NDY5-F1
#
_cell.length_a   1.000
_cell.length_b   1.000
_cell.length_c   1.000
_cell.angle_alpha   90.00
_cell.angle_beta   90.00
_cell.angle_gamma   90.00
#
_symmetry.space_group_name_H-M   'P 1'
#
loop_
_entity.id
_entity.type
_entity.pdbx_description
1 polymer ?
#
loop_
_entity_poly.entity_id
_entity_poly.type
_entity_poly.pdbx_seq_one_letter_code
_entity_poly.pdbx_strand_id
1 'polypeptide(L)' 'MAVEPKLMTAEELLRLPSDGQRHELVRGKLRTMSPPGFEHGGLTIAFGGSLDRHVRMHRLGQVVGEVGFQL' A
#
# COMPACT_ATOMS: atom_id res chain seq x y z
N MET A 1 13.82 19.75 24.36
CA MET A 1 14.01 19.99 22.91
C MET A 1 13.19 18.96 22.16
N ALA A 2 12.17 19.37 21.41
CA ALA A 2 11.48 18.47 20.50
C ALA A 2 12.23 18.47 19.16
N VAL A 3 12.67 17.30 18.69
CA VAL A 3 13.22 17.15 17.35
C VAL A 3 12.04 17.10 16.40
N GLU A 4 11.94 18.05 15.47
CA GLU A 4 10.95 17.93 14.41
C GLU A 4 11.31 16.73 13.52
N PRO A 5 10.37 15.79 13.29
CA PRO A 5 10.66 14.63 12.45
C PRO A 5 10.89 15.09 11.01
N LYS A 6 12.05 14.74 10.45
CA LYS A 6 12.38 15.00 9.05
C LYS A 6 11.29 14.40 8.15
N LEU A 7 10.70 15.25 7.31
CA LEU A 7 9.78 14.81 6.25
C LEU A 7 10.58 14.16 5.12
N MET A 8 10.02 13.11 4.53
CA MET A 8 10.57 12.33 3.43
C MET A 8 9.73 12.56 2.17
N THR A 9 10.37 12.54 0.99
CA THR A 9 9.66 12.61 -0.31
C THR A 9 9.32 11.22 -0.85
N ALA A 10 8.45 11.16 -1.87
CA ALA A 10 8.13 9.91 -2.56
C ALA A 10 9.37 9.31 -3.25
N GLU A 11 10.24 10.14 -3.86
CA GLU A 11 11.47 9.71 -4.51
C GLU A 11 12.50 9.15 -3.51
N GLU A 12 12.55 9.71 -2.30
CA GLU A 12 13.37 9.16 -1.22
C GLU A 12 12.86 7.79 -0.77
N LEU A 13 11.53 7.64 -0.61
CA LEU A 13 10.91 6.35 -0.28
C LEU A 13 11.20 5.29 -1.35
N LEU A 14 11.05 5.62 -2.63
CA LEU A 14 11.31 4.69 -3.75
C LEU A 14 12.76 4.23 -3.87
N ARG A 15 13.71 4.98 -3.28
CA ARG A 15 15.14 4.63 -3.27
C ARG A 15 15.58 3.90 -2.01
N LEU A 16 14.68 3.67 -1.04
CA LEU A 16 15.03 2.91 0.15
C LEU A 16 15.46 1.49 -0.24
N PRO A 17 16.52 0.95 0.40
CA PRO A 17 16.88 -0.44 0.21
C PRO A 17 15.73 -1.34 0.67
N SER A 18 15.56 -2.48 0.01
CA SER A 18 14.60 -3.48 0.46
C SER A 18 15.03 -4.04 1.82
N ASP A 19 14.18 -3.85 2.82
CA ASP A 19 14.37 -4.36 4.19
C ASP A 19 13.38 -5.50 4.51
N GLY A 20 12.68 -6.01 3.50
CA GLY A 20 11.64 -7.03 3.65
C GLY A 20 10.31 -6.50 4.19
N GLN A 21 10.21 -5.21 4.48
CA GLN A 21 9.01 -4.59 5.01
C GLN A 21 8.31 -3.74 3.94
N ARG A 22 7.03 -3.42 4.19
CA ARG A 22 6.27 -2.49 3.36
C ARG A 22 6.17 -1.15 4.05
N HIS A 23 6.45 -0.11 3.29
CA HIS A 23 6.46 1.26 3.78
C HIS A 23 5.52 2.12 2.95
N GLU A 24 4.88 3.06 3.63
CA GLU A 24 4.01 4.07 3.05
C GLU A 24 4.44 5.45 3.53
N LEU A 25 4.17 6.47 2.70
CA LEU A 25 4.38 7.86 3.06
C LEU A 25 3.05 8.50 3.45
N VAL A 26 2.89 8.88 4.72
CA VAL A 26 1.68 9.57 5.21
C VAL A 26 2.04 10.98 5.65
N ARG A 27 1.63 11.98 4.87
CA ARG A 27 1.94 13.41 5.12
C ARG A 27 3.44 13.66 5.30
N GLY A 28 4.25 13.07 4.41
CA GLY A 28 5.71 13.15 4.46
C GLY A 28 6.37 12.31 5.55
N LYS A 29 5.63 11.49 6.30
CA LYS A 29 6.19 10.60 7.32
C LYS A 29 6.21 9.16 6.85
N LEU A 30 7.37 8.51 6.95
CA LEU A 30 7.53 7.07 6.69
C LEU A 30 6.76 6.26 7.74
N ARG A 31 5.91 5.34 7.29
CA ARG A 31 5.20 4.39 8.16
C ARG A 31 5.41 2.98 7.64
N THR A 32 5.83 2.08 8.52
CA THR A 32 5.95 0.65 8.21
C THR A 32 4.63 -0.05 8.51
N MET A 33 4.12 -0.80 7.54
CA MET A 33 2.92 -1.61 7.73
C MET A 33 3.27 -2.90 8.49
N SER A 34 2.38 -3.33 9.39
CA SER A 34 2.44 -4.68 9.94
C SER A 34 2.19 -5.71 8.84
N PRO A 35 2.88 -6.86 8.84
CA PRO A 35 2.63 -7.91 7.86
C PRO A 35 1.21 -8.47 8.04
N PRO A 36 0.47 -8.73 6.94
CA PRO A 36 -0.88 -9.25 7.02
C PRO A 36 -0.89 -10.71 7.51
N GLY A 37 -1.86 -11.02 8.37
CA GLY A 37 -2.15 -12.39 8.81
C GLY A 37 -3.16 -13.12 7.91
N PHE A 38 -3.47 -14.38 8.25
CA PHE A 38 -4.36 -15.23 7.47
C PHE A 38 -5.76 -14.63 7.26
N GLU A 39 -6.37 -14.08 8.32
CA GLU A 39 -7.69 -13.46 8.24
C GLU A 39 -7.72 -12.28 7.28
N HIS A 40 -6.72 -11.39 7.36
CA HIS A 40 -6.56 -10.28 6.43
C HIS A 40 -6.45 -10.80 4.98
N GLY A 41 -5.60 -11.81 4.74
CA GLY A 41 -5.45 -12.41 3.41
C GLY A 41 -6.77 -12.99 2.85
N GLY A 42 -7.51 -13.72 3.69
CA GLY A 42 -8.80 -14.29 3.30
C GLY A 42 -9.83 -13.23 2.92
N LEU A 43 -9.96 -12.18 3.73
CA LEU A 43 -10.89 -11.07 3.47
C LEU A 43 -10.52 -10.28 2.22
N THR A 44 -9.22 -10.00 2.02
CA THR A 44 -8.73 -9.29 0.84
C THR A 44 -9.04 -10.05 -0.45
N ILE A 45 -8.87 -11.39 -0.46
CA ILE A 45 -9.20 -12.21 -1.64
C ILE A 45 -10.71 -12.27 -1.87
N ALA A 46 -11.51 -12.49 -0.83
CA ALA A 46 -12.96 -12.57 -0.96
C ALA A 46 -13.56 -11.27 -1.53
N PHE A 47 -13.13 -10.12 -1.00
CA PHE A 47 -13.57 -8.81 -1.46
C PHE A 47 -13.02 -8.48 -2.85
N GLY A 48 -11.70 -8.58 -3.02
CA GLY A 48 -11.01 -8.24 -4.27
C GLY A 48 -11.48 -9.08 -5.45
N GLY A 49 -11.72 -10.38 -5.25
CA GLY A 49 -12.22 -11.27 -6.30
C GLY A 49 -13.63 -10.91 -6.80
N SER A 50 -14.53 -10.55 -5.87
CA SER A 50 -15.88 -10.09 -6.24
C SER A 50 -15.82 -8.78 -7.04
N LEU A 51 -14.98 -7.84 -6.60
CA LEU A 51 -14.80 -6.55 -7.25
C LEU A 51 -14.14 -6.69 -8.63
N ASP A 52 -13.06 -7.45 -8.76
CA ASP A 52 -12.36 -7.68 -10.03
C ASP A 52 -13.30 -8.34 -11.05
N ARG A 53 -14.09 -9.34 -10.64
CA ARG A 53 -15.11 -9.94 -11.50
C ARG A 53 -16.09 -8.91 -12.03
N HIS A 54 -16.61 -8.03 -11.19
CA HIS A 54 -17.54 -6.99 -11.61
C HIS A 54 -16.89 -6.00 -12.58
N VAL A 55 -15.71 -5.49 -12.23
CA VAL A 55 -14.94 -4.52 -13.04
C VAL A 55 -14.61 -5.08 -14.42
N ARG A 56 -14.17 -6.33 -14.50
CA ARG A 56 -13.87 -7.00 -15.79
C ARG A 56 -15.11 -7.21 -16.64
N MET A 57 -16.19 -7.73 -16.05
CA MET A 57 -17.44 -7.99 -16.77
C MET A 57 -18.01 -6.73 -17.43
N HIS A 58 -17.85 -5.58 -16.77
CA HIS A 58 -18.40 -4.30 -17.24
C HIS A 58 -17.35 -3.41 -17.90
N ARG A 59 -16.11 -3.90 -18.10
CA ARG A 59 -15.00 -3.16 -18.72
C ARG A 59 -14.71 -1.81 -18.04
N LEU A 60 -14.74 -1.79 -16.70
CA LEU A 60 -14.64 -0.56 -15.89
C LEU A 60 -13.20 -0.20 -15.48
N GLY A 61 -12.20 -0.93 -15.98
CA GLY A 61 -10.79 -0.72 -15.66
C GLY A 61 -10.14 -1.95 -15.04
N GLN A 62 -9.30 -1.73 -14.03
CA GLN A 62 -8.50 -2.78 -13.38
C GLN A 62 -8.55 -2.64 -11.86
N VAL A 63 -8.62 -3.79 -11.17
CA VAL A 63 -8.45 -3.88 -9.73
C VAL A 63 -7.02 -4.31 -9.44
N VAL A 64 -6.33 -3.57 -8.57
CA VAL A 64 -4.99 -3.89 -8.09
C VAL A 64 -4.97 -3.81 -6.56
N GLY A 65 -4.13 -4.60 -5.92
CA GLY A 65 -3.95 -4.61 -4.48
C GLY A 65 -2.48 -4.77 -4.13
N GLU A 66 -2.10 -4.31 -2.94
CA GLU A 66 -0.74 -4.41 -2.41
C GLU A 66 0.34 -3.73 -3.30
N VAL A 67 -0.04 -2.64 -3.97
CA VAL A 67 0.84 -1.80 -4.81
C VAL A 67 0.92 -0.37 -4.26
N GLY A 68 2.00 0.35 -4.59
CA GLY A 68 2.18 1.75 -4.20
C GLY A 68 1.50 2.73 -5.16
N PHE A 69 0.93 3.82 -4.62
CA PHE A 69 0.40 4.95 -5.36
C PHE A 69 1.03 6.25 -4.87
N GLN A 70 1.44 7.11 -5.80
CA GLN A 70 1.81 8.49 -5.51
C GLN A 70 0.57 9.36 -5.79
N LEU A 71 0.02 9.95 -4.73
CA LEU A 71 -1.22 10.75 -4.73
C LEU A 71 -0.94 12.24 -4.57
#